data_AF-V4KGD0-F1
#
_entry.id   AF-V4KGD0-F1
#
_cell.length_a   1.000
_cell.length_b   1.000
_cell.length_c   1.000
_cell.angle_alpha   90.00
_cell.angle_beta   90.00
_cell.angle_gamma   90.00
#
_symmetry.space_group_name_H-M   'P 1'
#
loop_
_entity.id
_entity.type
_entity.pdbx_description
1 polymer ?
#
loop_
_entity_poly.entity_id
_entity_poly.type
_entity_poly.pdbx_seq_one_letter_code
_entity_poly.pdbx_strand_id
1 'polypeptide(L)'
;MAVLVNQVDTENGPSYYTYYTTVKYSESFKLTQPSFRCDCGNPCKPGNLNCHCIRKNGGDFPYTTNGVLVSRKPMIYECSPSCPCLACKNKVTRMGLK
;
A
#
# COMPACT_ATOMS: atom_id res chain seq x y z
N MET A 1 -4.94 -6.88 18.08
CA MET A 1 -4.84 -5.96 19.24
C MET A 1 -3.41 -5.49 19.34
N ALA A 2 -3.17 -4.20 19.52
CA ALA A 2 -1.83 -3.69 19.85
C ALA A 2 -1.67 -3.69 21.38
N VAL A 3 -0.49 -4.04 21.88
CA VAL A 3 -0.19 -4.10 23.32
C VAL A 3 0.92 -3.10 23.61
N LEU A 4 0.75 -2.31 24.66
CA LEU A 4 1.76 -1.38 25.18
C LEU A 4 2.34 -1.96 26.48
N VAL A 5 3.67 -2.07 26.53
CA VAL A 5 4.40 -2.54 27.71
C VAL A 5 5.56 -1.59 27.96
N ASN A 6 5.64 -1.03 29.18
CA ASN A 6 6.77 -0.27 29.66
C ASN A 6 7.32 -0.95 30.93
N GLN A 7 8.60 -1.32 30.90
CA GLN A 7 9.30 -1.97 32.01
C GLN A 7 10.48 -1.14 32.53
N VAL A 8 10.63 0.10 32.05
CA VAL A 8 11.75 0.98 32.42
C VAL A 8 11.31 1.96 33.51
N ASP A 9 10.14 2.54 33.38
CA ASP A 9 9.59 3.54 34.31
C ASP A 9 8.05 3.43 34.44
N THR A 10 7.43 4.41 35.09
CA THR A 10 5.99 4.46 35.38
C THR A 10 5.15 5.15 34.29
N GLU A 11 5.74 5.52 33.15
CA GLU A 11 5.01 6.17 32.06
C GLU A 11 4.09 5.16 31.35
N ASN A 12 2.78 5.46 31.32
CA ASN A 12 1.77 4.57 30.75
C ASN A 12 1.55 4.76 29.23
N GLY A 13 2.53 5.33 28.53
CA GLY A 13 2.47 5.67 27.11
C GLY A 13 2.13 7.14 26.82
N PRO A 14 2.09 7.51 25.53
CA PRO A 14 1.89 8.90 25.13
C PRO A 14 0.53 9.43 25.59
N SER A 15 0.55 10.51 26.36
CA SER A 15 -0.67 11.22 26.77
C SER A 15 -1.31 11.96 25.58
N TYR A 16 -2.64 12.00 25.53
CA TYR A 16 -3.43 12.77 24.55
C TYR A 16 -3.14 12.46 23.07
N TYR A 17 -3.13 11.18 22.68
CA TYR A 17 -2.95 10.77 21.29
C TYR A 17 -4.20 10.11 20.69
N THR A 18 -4.60 10.56 19.49
CA THR A 18 -5.63 9.90 18.69
C THR A 18 -4.99 9.02 17.62
N TYR A 19 -5.25 7.72 17.68
CA TYR A 19 -4.73 6.77 16.69
C TYR A 19 -5.50 6.84 15.37
N TYR A 20 -4.76 6.78 14.26
CA TYR A 20 -5.31 6.69 12.90
C TYR A 20 -4.69 5.52 12.14
N THR A 21 -5.54 4.76 11.44
CA THR A 21 -5.10 3.63 10.58
C THR A 21 -4.81 4.06 9.14
N THR A 22 -5.07 5.32 8.81
CA THR A 22 -4.88 5.91 7.48
C THR A 22 -4.16 7.25 7.59
N VAL A 23 -3.53 7.66 6.49
CA VAL A 23 -2.87 8.96 6.39
C VAL A 23 -3.93 10.07 6.40
N LYS A 24 -3.81 11.01 7.32
CA LYS A 24 -4.58 12.27 7.31
C LYS A 24 -3.81 13.33 6.53
N TYR A 25 -4.40 13.79 5.43
CA TYR A 25 -3.86 14.90 4.65
C TYR A 25 -4.31 16.24 5.26
N SER A 26 -3.47 17.27 5.16
CA SER A 26 -3.87 18.65 5.48
C SER A 26 -4.91 19.15 4.48
N GLU A 27 -5.81 20.03 4.91
CA GLU A 27 -6.85 20.62 4.04
C GLU A 27 -6.26 21.40 2.85
N SER A 28 -5.06 21.97 3.01
CA SER A 28 -4.34 22.66 1.93
C SER A 28 -3.70 21.70 0.93
N PHE A 29 -3.63 20.40 1.23
CA PHE A 29 -3.03 19.41 0.36
C PHE A 29 -4.00 19.01 -0.76
N LYS A 30 -3.77 19.58 -1.94
CA LYS A 30 -4.43 19.13 -3.17
C LYS A 30 -3.67 17.93 -3.73
N LEU A 31 -4.29 16.75 -3.68
CA LEU A 31 -3.80 15.55 -4.37
C LEU A 31 -3.80 15.83 -5.88
N THR A 32 -2.68 16.32 -6.39
CA THR A 32 -2.55 16.83 -7.76
C THR A 32 -2.39 15.72 -8.80
N GLN A 33 -2.14 14.49 -8.36
CA GLN A 33 -1.89 13.39 -9.26
C GLN A 33 -3.18 12.58 -9.47
N PRO A 34 -3.71 12.49 -10.71
CA PRO A 34 -4.81 11.59 -10.98
C PRO A 34 -4.36 10.17 -10.60
N SER A 35 -5.24 9.45 -9.89
CA SER A 35 -4.95 8.08 -9.50
C SER A 35 -4.68 7.26 -10.77
N PHE A 36 -3.42 6.89 -11.00
CA PHE A 36 -3.08 6.03 -12.12
C PHE A 36 -3.77 4.68 -11.91
N ARG A 37 -4.60 4.27 -12.87
CA ARG A 37 -5.25 2.96 -12.86
C ARG A 37 -4.71 2.10 -14.00
N CYS A 38 -4.70 0.79 -13.81
CA CYS A 38 -4.67 -0.13 -14.93
C CYS A 38 -6.08 -0.35 -15.48
N ASP A 39 -6.21 -0.86 -16.71
CA ASP A 39 -7.49 -1.24 -17.31
C ASP A 39 -7.68 -2.77 -17.35
N CYS A 40 -6.97 -3.51 -16.49
CA CYS A 40 -7.05 -4.96 -16.43
C CYS A 40 -8.41 -5.42 -15.87
N GLY A 41 -9.23 -6.08 -16.68
CA GLY A 41 -10.45 -6.76 -16.19
C GLY A 41 -10.17 -8.03 -15.39
N ASN A 42 -9.01 -8.65 -15.60
CA ASN A 42 -8.51 -9.80 -14.85
C ASN A 42 -7.47 -9.36 -13.80
N PRO A 43 -7.09 -10.23 -12.84
CA PRO A 43 -5.97 -9.96 -11.96
C PRO A 43 -4.72 -9.59 -12.76
N CYS A 44 -3.98 -8.57 -12.32
CA CYS A 44 -2.73 -8.18 -12.96
C CYS A 44 -1.75 -9.36 -12.95
N LYS A 45 -0.86 -9.42 -13.94
CA LYS A 45 0.12 -10.50 -14.10
C LYS A 45 1.50 -9.92 -14.37
N PRO A 46 2.59 -10.49 -13.80
CA PRO A 46 3.95 -10.21 -14.24
C PRO A 46 4.10 -10.34 -15.75
N GLY A 47 4.96 -9.54 -16.35
CA GLY A 47 5.20 -9.50 -17.80
C GLY A 47 4.10 -8.81 -18.62
N ASN A 48 2.93 -8.51 -18.05
CA ASN A 48 1.87 -7.79 -18.77
C ASN A 48 2.17 -6.27 -18.84
N LEU A 49 2.96 -5.86 -19.82
CA LEU A 49 3.32 -4.45 -20.03
C LEU A 49 2.15 -3.55 -20.48
N ASN A 50 1.01 -4.13 -20.87
CA ASN A 50 -0.23 -3.38 -21.10
C ASN A 50 -0.89 -2.94 -19.78
N CYS A 51 -0.55 -3.59 -18.67
CA CYS A 51 -0.98 -3.15 -17.35
C CYS A 51 -0.12 -1.96 -16.89
N HIS A 52 -0.73 -0.79 -16.72
CA HIS A 52 -0.03 0.41 -16.26
C HIS A 52 0.72 0.20 -14.94
N CYS A 53 0.13 -0.51 -13.98
CA CYS A 53 0.74 -0.79 -12.68
C CYS A 53 1.98 -1.70 -12.80
N ILE A 54 1.91 -2.74 -13.63
CA ILE A 54 3.06 -3.65 -13.86
C ILE A 54 4.19 -2.91 -14.56
N ARG A 55 3.88 -2.13 -15.59
CA ARG A 55 4.85 -1.31 -16.31
C ARG A 55 5.57 -0.33 -15.38
N LYS A 56 4.85 0.32 -14.47
CA LYS A 56 5.43 1.23 -13.46
C LYS A 56 6.38 0.53 -12.48
N ASN A 57 6.19 -0.76 -12.22
CA ASN A 57 7.10 -1.56 -11.38
C ASN A 57 8.27 -2.18 -12.16
N GLY A 58 8.42 -1.87 -13.45
CA GLY A 58 9.48 -2.43 -14.30
C GLY A 58 9.14 -3.78 -14.93
N GLY A 59 7.86 -4.11 -15.05
CA GLY A 59 7.40 -5.32 -15.74
C GLY A 59 7.08 -6.52 -14.84
N ASP A 60 7.37 -6.43 -13.54
CA ASP A 60 7.11 -7.52 -12.59
C ASP A 60 6.33 -7.03 -11.36
N PHE A 61 5.83 -7.96 -10.56
CA PHE A 61 5.31 -7.64 -9.24
C PHE A 61 6.44 -7.27 -8.27
N PRO A 62 6.21 -6.27 -7.41
CA PRO A 62 7.12 -5.95 -6.33
C PRO A 62 7.02 -6.95 -5.17
N TYR A 63 5.99 -7.81 -5.16
CA TYR A 63 5.71 -8.76 -4.08
C TYR A 63 5.72 -10.21 -4.56
N THR A 64 6.10 -11.13 -3.67
CA THR A 64 5.90 -12.57 -3.82
C THR A 64 4.41 -12.91 -3.78
N THR A 65 4.08 -14.17 -4.08
CA THR A 65 2.69 -14.67 -4.00
C THR A 65 2.06 -14.52 -2.62
N ASN A 66 2.87 -14.47 -1.55
CA ASN A 66 2.41 -14.35 -0.17
C ASN A 66 2.37 -12.88 0.31
N GLY A 67 2.65 -11.91 -0.57
CA GLY A 67 2.66 -10.49 -0.24
C GLY A 67 3.95 -10.00 0.42
N VAL A 68 5.04 -10.77 0.37
CA VAL A 68 6.36 -10.33 0.85
C VAL A 68 7.04 -9.49 -0.22
N LEU A 69 7.60 -8.34 0.15
CA LEU A 69 8.34 -7.49 -0.79
C LEU A 69 9.59 -8.22 -1.30
N VAL A 70 9.76 -8.31 -2.62
CA VAL A 70 10.88 -9.00 -3.26
C VAL A 70 12.19 -8.24 -3.07
N SER A 71 12.16 -6.92 -3.27
CA SER A 71 13.33 -6.07 -3.14
C SER A 71 12.93 -4.65 -2.73
N ARG A 72 13.85 -3.94 -2.06
CA ARG A 72 13.67 -2.50 -1.80
C ARG A 72 13.69 -1.74 -3.14
N LYS A 73 12.75 -0.82 -3.31
CA LYS A 73 12.66 0.08 -4.47
C LYS A 73 12.37 1.49 -3.94
N PRO A 74 12.85 2.56 -4.61
CA PRO A 74 12.52 3.93 -4.23
C PRO A 74 11.01 4.20 -4.22
N MET A 75 10.27 3.55 -5.13
CA MET A 75 8.82 3.65 -5.21
C MET A 75 8.22 2.30 -5.64
N ILE A 76 7.08 1.96 -5.04
CA ILE A 76 6.28 0.77 -5.38
C ILE A 76 4.91 1.24 -5.86
N TYR A 77 4.43 0.70 -6.98
CA TYR A 77 3.17 1.13 -7.59
C TYR A 77 2.10 0.04 -7.44
N GLU A 78 1.30 0.13 -6.38
CA GLU A 78 0.15 -0.75 -6.21
C GLU A 78 -1.06 -0.35 -7.08
N CYS A 79 -1.93 -1.31 -7.38
CA CYS A 79 -3.17 -1.07 -8.11
C CYS A 79 -4.16 -0.29 -7.25
N SER A 80 -4.40 1.00 -7.49
CA SER A 80 -5.35 1.85 -6.74
C SER A 80 -6.77 1.26 -6.61
N PRO A 81 -7.63 1.79 -5.72
CA PRO A 81 -9.06 1.45 -5.70
C PRO A 81 -9.77 1.71 -7.04
N SER A 82 -9.26 2.65 -7.85
CA SER A 82 -9.77 2.93 -9.20
C SER A 82 -9.36 1.91 -10.27
N CYS A 83 -8.51 0.92 -9.95
CA CYS A 83 -8.20 -0.20 -10.84
C CYS A 83 -9.35 -1.23 -10.85
N PRO A 84 -9.84 -1.65 -12.02
CA PRO A 84 -10.93 -2.63 -12.14
C PRO A 84 -10.49 -4.07 -11.83
N CYS A 85 -9.18 -4.34 -11.68
CA CYS A 85 -8.67 -5.68 -11.43
C CYS A 85 -9.15 -6.23 -10.07
N LEU A 86 -9.94 -7.29 -10.12
CA LEU A 86 -10.40 -8.05 -8.94
C LEU A 86 -9.33 -9.05 -8.48
N ALA A 87 -9.31 -9.39 -7.19
CA ALA A 87 -8.37 -10.36 -6.59
C ALA A 87 -6.87 -10.13 -6.97
N CYS A 88 -6.48 -8.88 -7.21
CA CYS A 88 -5.15 -8.54 -7.68
C CYS A 88 -4.12 -8.61 -6.55
N LYS A 89 -3.01 -9.32 -6.79
CA LYS A 89 -1.90 -9.47 -5.81
C LYS A 89 -1.11 -8.18 -5.56
N ASN A 90 -1.24 -7.18 -6.44
CA ASN A 90 -0.57 -5.88 -6.30
C ASN A 90 -1.38 -4.87 -5.48
N LYS A 91 -1.89 -5.32 -4.32
CA LYS A 91 -2.72 -4.55 -3.37
C LYS A 91 -2.38 -4.96 -1.93
N VAL A 92 -1.10 -4.93 -1.53
CA VAL A 92 -0.63 -5.54 -0.28
C VAL A 92 -0.76 -4.60 0.91
N THR A 93 -0.17 -3.41 0.83
CA THR A 93 -0.06 -2.46 1.94
C THR A 93 -1.40 -1.93 2.42
N ARG A 94 -2.39 -1.82 1.54
CA ARG A 94 -3.76 -1.39 1.91
C ARG A 94 -4.56 -2.43 2.70
N MET A 95 -4.11 -3.69 2.75
CA MET A 95 -4.79 -4.71 3.55
C MET A 95 -4.62 -4.49 5.04
N GLY A 96 -3.77 -3.53 5.44
CA GLY A 96 -3.55 -3.17 6.83
C GLY A 96 -2.61 -4.14 7.54
N LEU A 97 -2.63 -4.06 8.88
CA LEU A 97 -1.83 -4.90 9.76
C LEU A 97 -2.30 -6.35 9.67
N LYS A 98 -1.36 -7.29 9.55
CA LYS A 98 -1.58 -8.74 9.64
C LYS A 98 -1.06 -9.26 10.97
#